data_AF-A0A2E8Y8R4-F1
#
_entry.id   AF-A0A2E8Y8R4-F1
#
_cell.length_a   1.000
_cell.length_b   1.000
_cell.length_c   1.000
_cell.angle_alpha   90.00
_cell.angle_beta   90.00
_cell.angle_gamma   90.00
#
_symmetry.space_group_name_H-M   'P 1'
#
loop_
_entity.id
_entity.type
_entity.pdbx_description
1 polymer ?
#
loop_
_entity_poly.entity_id
_entity_poly.type
_entity_poly.pdbx_seq_one_letter_code
_entity_poly.pdbx_strand_id
1 'polypeptide(L)' 'MAREVSNPNSLFPIVGFDKTVSSAITRALKRCFPGSAPPAATSVGVTALAHPDLRVEIEATAVTK' A
#
# COMPACT_ATOMS: atom_id res chain seq x y z
N MET A 1 24.34 -19.54 0.35
CA MET A 1 24.13 -18.31 -0.43
C MET A 1 22.67 -18.31 -0.90
N ALA A 2 21.76 -17.80 -0.07
CA ALA A 2 20.33 -17.77 -0.36
C ALA A 2 20.02 -16.44 -1.04
N ARG A 3 19.47 -16.48 -2.26
CA ARG A 3 18.99 -15.28 -2.95
C ARG A 3 17.79 -14.75 -2.18
N GLU A 4 17.97 -13.61 -1.53
CA GLU A 4 16.90 -12.81 -0.96
C GLU A 4 15.98 -12.40 -2.12
N VAL A 5 14.82 -13.05 -2.20
CA VAL A 5 13.78 -12.70 -3.16
C VAL A 5 13.25 -11.34 -2.74
N SER A 6 13.46 -10.32 -3.58
CA SER A 6 12.96 -8.96 -3.38
C SER A 6 11.47 -8.99 -3.03
N ASN A 7 11.12 -8.64 -1.80
CA ASN A 7 9.74 -8.44 -1.40
C ASN A 7 9.20 -7.25 -2.21
N PRO A 8 8.21 -7.42 -3.10
CA PRO A 8 7.77 -6.31 -3.92
C PRO A 8 7.06 -5.28 -3.04
N ASN A 9 7.62 -4.08 -2.97
CA ASN A 9 7.07 -2.98 -2.19
C ASN A 9 5.83 -2.41 -2.89
N SER A 10 4.78 -2.16 -2.11
CA SER A 10 3.65 -1.35 -2.56
C SER A 10 3.75 0.06 -1.95
N LEU A 11 3.55 1.10 -2.75
CA LEU A 11 3.54 2.50 -2.32
C LEU A 11 2.13 3.06 -2.42
N PHE A 12 1.64 3.63 -1.30
CA PHE A 12 0.30 4.22 -1.21
C PHE A 12 0.39 5.72 -0.90
N PRO A 13 0.42 6.60 -1.92
CA PRO A 13 0.25 8.04 -1.74
C PRO A 13 -1.18 8.37 -1.29
N ILE A 14 -1.30 9.16 -0.23
CA ILE A 14 -2.59 9.44 0.44
C ILE A 14 -2.73 10.93 0.74
N VAL A 15 -3.85 11.54 0.35
CA VAL A 15 -4.19 12.93 0.71
C VAL A 15 -4.92 12.95 2.06
N GLY A 16 -4.53 13.88 2.94
CA GLY A 16 -5.14 14.00 4.27
C GLY A 16 -4.80 12.83 5.19
N PHE A 17 -3.55 12.35 5.12
CA PHE A 17 -3.14 11.16 5.84
C PHE A 17 -3.10 11.39 7.36
N ASP A 18 -4.01 10.72 8.08
CA ASP A 18 -4.13 10.74 9.53
C ASP A 18 -4.36 9.32 10.11
N LYS A 19 -4.62 9.24 11.42
CA LYS A 19 -4.88 7.95 12.10
C LYS A 19 -6.16 7.26 11.63
N THR A 20 -7.19 8.02 11.27
CA THR A 20 -8.48 7.49 10.81
C THR A 20 -8.31 6.85 9.44
N VAL A 21 -7.65 7.56 8.53
CA VAL A 21 -7.34 7.08 7.17
C VAL A 21 -6.39 5.89 7.23
N SER A 22 -5.34 5.96 8.04
CA SER A 22 -4.41 4.84 8.25
C SER A 22 -5.11 3.57 8.72
N SER A 23 -6.04 3.71 9.67
CA SER A 23 -6.85 2.58 10.15
C SER A 23 -7.77 2.00 9.07
N ALA A 24 -8.36 2.86 8.22
CA ALA A 24 -9.19 2.43 7.10
C ALA A 24 -8.40 1.65 6.05
N ILE A 25 -7.20 2.14 5.69
CA ILE A 25 -6.29 1.49 4.75
C ILE A 25 -5.83 0.14 5.30
N THR A 26 -5.39 0.09 6.57
CA THR A 26 -4.99 -1.15 7.22
C THR A 26 -6.10 -2.20 7.20
N ARG A 27 -7.35 -1.80 7.47
CA ARG A 27 -8.50 -2.70 7.38
C ARG A 27 -8.77 -3.17 5.95
N ALA A 28 -8.64 -2.29 4.97
CA ALA A 28 -8.82 -2.65 3.56
C ALA A 28 -7.75 -3.66 3.11
N LEU A 29 -6.48 -3.42 3.43
CA LEU A 29 -5.38 -4.34 3.11
C LEU A 29 -5.60 -5.73 3.71
N LYS A 30 -6.01 -5.80 4.99
CA LYS A 30 -6.33 -7.08 5.64
C LYS A 30 -7.47 -7.84 4.97
N ARG A 31 -8.45 -7.14 4.41
CA ARG A 31 -9.54 -7.78 3.65
C ARG A 31 -9.08 -8.29 2.29
N CYS A 32 -8.21 -7.55 1.61
CA CYS A 32 -7.70 -7.92 0.29
C CYS A 32 -6.65 -9.04 0.36
N PHE A 33 -5.86 -9.09 1.43
CA PHE A 33 -4.82 -10.08 1.67
C PHE A 33 -5.10 -10.86 2.97
N PRO A 34 -6.11 -11.74 2.99
CA PRO A 34 -6.54 -12.45 4.20
C PRO A 34 -5.56 -13.53 4.71
N GLY A 35 -4.29 -13.52 4.29
CA GLY A 35 -3.26 -14.49 4.65
C GLY A 35 -2.26 -13.98 5.71
N SER A 36 -1.31 -14.84 6.09
CA SER A 36 -0.26 -14.53 7.06
C SER A 36 0.91 -13.71 6.50
N ALA A 37 0.98 -13.55 5.17
CA ALA A 37 2.06 -12.85 4.49
C ALA A 37 1.48 -11.83 3.48
N PRO A 38 0.89 -10.72 3.95
CA PRO A 38 0.53 -9.63 3.06
C PRO A 38 1.80 -9.03 2.42
N PRO A 39 1.69 -8.40 1.23
CA PRO A 39 2.81 -7.72 0.62
C PRO A 39 3.34 -6.60 1.53
N ALA A 40 4.62 -6.27 1.39
CA ALA A 40 5.15 -5.05 2.01
C ALA A 40 4.41 -3.83 1.48
N ALA A 41 4.06 -2.92 2.38
CA ALA A 41 3.33 -1.70 2.07
C ALA A 41 3.98 -0.50 2.76
N THR A 42 4.13 0.58 2.00
CA THR A 42 4.57 1.89 2.49
C THR A 42 3.45 2.89 2.22
N SER A 43 2.98 3.58 3.25
CA SER A 43 1.96 4.63 3.12
C SER A 43 2.59 5.99 3.40
N VAL A 44 2.39 6.95 2.50
CA VAL A 44 2.97 8.29 2.59
C VAL A 44 1.88 9.33 2.38
N GLY A 45 1.86 10.35 3.24
CA GLY A 45 1.01 11.52 3.07
C GLY A 45 1.53 12.42 1.95
N VAL A 46 0.66 12.82 1.03
CA VAL A 46 0.95 13.75 -0.06
C VAL A 46 -0.07 14.88 -0.11
N THR A 47 0.25 15.96 -0.81
CA THR A 47 -0.62 17.14 -0.91
C THR A 47 -1.70 17.00 -2.00
N ALA A 48 -1.47 16.20 -3.03
CA ALA A 48 -2.40 15.93 -4.12
C ALA A 48 -2.09 14.59 -4.80
N LEU A 49 -3.05 14.08 -5.60
CA LEU A 49 -2.92 12.91 -6.47
C LEU A 49 -3.15 13.29 -7.93
N ALA A 50 -2.95 12.35 -8.85
CA ALA A 50 -3.12 12.56 -10.29
C ALA A 50 -4.52 13.09 -10.67
N HIS A 51 -5.56 12.73 -9.91
CA HIS A 51 -6.90 13.26 -10.06
C HIS A 51 -7.41 13.85 -8.73
N PRO A 52 -8.00 15.06 -8.72
CA PRO A 52 -8.34 15.79 -7.49
C PRO A 52 -9.39 15.08 -6.62
N ASP A 53 -10.23 14.25 -7.22
CA ASP A 53 -11.27 13.49 -6.49
C ASP A 53 -10.75 12.20 -5.83
N LEU A 54 -9.51 11.78 -6.11
CA LEU A 54 -8.91 10.61 -5.49
C LEU A 54 -8.41 10.93 -4.07
N ARG A 55 -8.51 9.93 -3.18
CA ARG A 55 -8.01 10.00 -1.79
C ARG A 55 -6.76 9.16 -1.55
N VAL A 56 -6.57 8.13 -2.37
CA VAL A 56 -5.43 7.21 -2.33
C VAL A 56 -5.08 6.79 -3.74
N GLU A 57 -3.79 6.65 -4.01
CA GLU A 57 -3.24 5.99 -5.19
C GLU A 57 -2.46 4.75 -4.72
N ILE A 58 -2.38 3.71 -5.55
CA ILE A 58 -1.71 2.46 -5.19
C ILE A 58 -0.80 2.03 -6.35
N GLU A 59 0.50 2.03 -6.09
CA GLU A 59 1.49 1.38 -6.93
C GLU A 59 1.94 0.08 -6.25
N ALA A 60 1.93 -1.03 -7.00
CA ALA A 60 2.33 -2.33 -6.47
C ALA A 60 3.12 -3.10 -7.52
N THR A 61 4.21 -3.73 -7.09
CA THR A 61 4.94 -4.70 -7.91
C THR A 61 4.47 -6.10 -7.55
N ALA A 62 4.43 -7.01 -8.53
CA ALA A 62 4.16 -8.41 -8.29
C ALA A 62 5.28 -9.25 -8.92
N VAL A 63 5.62 -10.36 -8.26
CA VAL A 63 6.53 -11.37 -8.80
C VAL A 63 5.69 -12.59 -9.13
N THR A 64 5.61 -12.95 -10.42
CA THR A 64 4.97 -14.18 -10.87
C THR A 64 6.04 -15.26 -11.06
N LYS A 65 5.63 -16.53 -10.93
CA LYS A 65 6.45 -17.68 -11.29
C LYS A 65 6.17 -18.10 -12.72
#